data_AF-A0A2Z4VYP2-F1
#
_entry.id   AF-A0A2Z4VYP2-F1
#
_cell.length_a   1.000
_cell.length_b   1.000
_cell.length_c   1.000
_cell.angle_alpha   90.00
_cell.angle_beta   90.00
_cell.angle_gamma   90.00
#
_symmetry.space_group_name_H-M   'P 1'
#
loop_
_entity.id
_entity.type
_entity.pdbx_description
1 polymer ?
#
loop_
_entity_poly.entity_id
_entity_poly.type
_entity_poly.pdbx_seq_one_letter_code
_entity_poly.pdbx_strand_id
1 'polypeptide(L)'
;MLRKTKNFLRAHGVEYEKEHVNPLMVPERVYVLKFGKKDGKFLNRFIVEHSYTWTGRDKINKITLRLHGQQHPREFANEAKLLQYLKKHAHRYVKEKDRNKHTVKRG
;
A
#
# COMPACT_ATOMS: atom_id res chain seq x y z
N MET A 1 -5.33 7.20 7.54
CA MET A 1 -5.32 6.12 6.52
C MET A 1 -3.95 5.42 6.36
N LEU A 2 -3.93 4.08 6.32
CA LEU A 2 -2.76 3.20 6.06
C LEU A 2 -1.46 3.53 6.83
N ARG A 3 -1.51 3.64 8.16
CA ARG A 3 -0.33 4.06 8.96
C ARG A 3 0.73 2.96 9.04
N LYS A 4 0.34 1.71 9.30
CA LYS A 4 1.25 0.58 9.45
C LYS A 4 1.92 0.25 8.12
N THR A 5 1.17 0.30 7.01
CA THR A 5 1.72 0.07 5.66
C THR A 5 2.76 1.12 5.29
N LYS A 6 2.53 2.40 5.57
CA LYS A 6 3.53 3.46 5.31
C LYS A 6 4.81 3.24 6.10
N ASN A 7 4.68 2.92 7.39
CA ASN A 7 5.84 2.64 8.24
C ASN A 7 6.65 1.45 7.72
N PHE A 8 5.96 0.40 7.27
CA PHE A 8 6.58 -0.76 6.64
C PHE A 8 7.35 -0.36 5.36
N LEU A 9 6.75 0.41 4.45
CA LEU A 9 7.43 0.86 3.24
C LEU A 9 8.68 1.69 3.55
N ARG A 10 8.61 2.64 4.51
CA ARG A 10 9.79 3.43 4.93
C ARG A 10 10.88 2.55 5.52
N ALA A 11 10.52 1.58 6.37
CA ALA A 11 11.47 0.68 7.00
C ALA A 11 12.22 -0.21 5.97
N HIS A 12 11.61 -0.43 4.80
CA HIS A 12 12.20 -1.17 3.69
C HIS A 12 12.78 -0.27 2.58
N GLY A 13 12.96 1.03 2.83
CA GLY A 13 13.54 1.97 1.87
C GLY A 13 12.68 2.18 0.61
N VAL A 14 11.39 1.84 0.66
CA VAL A 14 10.48 1.98 -0.48
C VAL A 14 9.86 3.37 -0.48
N GLU A 15 10.24 4.17 -1.46
CA GLU A 15 9.62 5.48 -1.72
C GLU A 15 8.12 5.33 -2.02
N TYR A 16 7.33 6.28 -1.52
CA TYR A 16 5.90 6.37 -1.81
C TYR A 16 5.45 7.83 -1.93
N GLU A 17 4.34 8.02 -2.63
CA GLU A 17 3.65 9.30 -2.82
C GLU A 17 2.16 9.12 -2.50
N LYS A 18 1.57 10.12 -1.85
CA LYS A 18 0.16 10.11 -1.46
C LYS A 18 -0.63 10.99 -2.42
N GLU A 19 -1.75 10.49 -2.92
CA GLU A 19 -2.68 11.22 -3.75
C GLU A 19 -4.09 10.99 -3.22
N HIS A 20 -4.84 12.06 -3.00
CA HIS A 20 -6.23 11.98 -2.59
C HIS A 20 -7.12 12.39 -3.75
N VAL A 21 -8.07 11.52 -4.10
CA VAL A 21 -9.02 11.77 -5.17
C VAL A 21 -10.40 11.85 -4.53
N ASN A 22 -11.05 13.01 -4.69
CA ASN A 22 -12.41 13.21 -4.25
C ASN A 22 -13.33 13.09 -5.48
N PRO A 23 -13.91 11.91 -5.76
CA PRO A 23 -14.81 11.77 -6.89
C PRO A 23 -16.07 12.60 -6.66
N LEU A 24 -16.49 13.36 -7.68
CA LEU A 24 -17.58 14.34 -7.58
C LEU A 24 -18.97 13.71 -7.34
N MET A 25 -19.16 12.44 -7.71
CA MET A 25 -20.49 11.79 -7.78
C MET A 25 -20.69 10.59 -6.83
N VAL A 26 -19.69 10.17 -6.05
CA VAL A 26 -19.85 9.04 -5.12
C VAL A 26 -19.51 9.45 -3.69
N PRO A 27 -20.24 8.94 -2.68
CA PRO A 27 -19.98 9.24 -1.27
C PRO A 27 -18.67 8.61 -0.77
N GLU A 28 -18.11 7.67 -1.53
CA GLU A 28 -16.86 6.98 -1.23
C GLU A 28 -15.67 7.84 -1.62
N ARG A 29 -14.77 8.07 -0.66
CA ARG A 29 -13.51 8.77 -0.93
C ARG A 29 -12.45 7.77 -1.35
N VAL A 30 -11.61 8.19 -2.29
CA VAL A 30 -10.53 7.35 -2.81
C VAL A 30 -9.19 7.92 -2.35
N TYR A 31 -8.47 7.12 -1.59
CA TYR A 31 -7.10 7.40 -1.19
C TYR A 31 -6.12 6.53 -1.98
N VAL A 32 -5.27 7.16 -2.78
CA VAL A 32 -4.26 6.47 -3.59
C VAL A 32 -2.88 6.64 -2.96
N LEU A 33 -2.17 5.53 -2.77
CA LEU A 33 -0.78 5.51 -2.31
C LEU A 33 0.08 4.84 -3.36
N LYS A 34 0.82 5.63 -4.13
CA LYS A 34 1.77 5.16 -5.14
C LYS A 34 3.09 4.79 -4.46
N PHE A 35 3.75 3.71 -4.87
CA PHE A 35 4.99 3.24 -4.24
C PHE A 35 5.89 2.45 -5.19
N GLY A 36 7.17 2.30 -4.80
CA GLY A 36 8.17 1.58 -5.59
C GLY A 36 8.54 2.34 -6.85
N LYS A 37 9.23 3.48 -6.65
CA LYS A 37 9.72 4.33 -7.74
C LYS A 37 10.80 3.60 -8.54
N LYS A 38 10.62 3.52 -9.85
CA LYS A 38 11.59 2.98 -10.81
C LYS A 38 11.66 3.94 -11.99
N ASP A 39 12.86 4.34 -12.38
CA ASP A 39 13.10 5.24 -13.51
C ASP A 39 12.26 6.54 -13.44
N GLY A 40 12.17 7.12 -12.25
CA GLY A 40 11.41 8.36 -12.00
C GLY A 40 9.90 8.18 -11.82
N LYS A 41 9.33 7.00 -12.12
CA LYS A 41 7.87 6.75 -12.08
C LYS A 41 7.50 5.75 -10.98
N PHE A 42 6.37 6.00 -10.31
CA PHE A 42 5.81 5.02 -9.38
C PHE A 42 5.05 3.95 -10.14
N LEU A 43 5.48 2.70 -9.98
CA LEU A 43 4.93 1.57 -10.73
C LEU A 43 3.78 0.86 -10.01
N ASN A 44 3.75 0.95 -8.68
CA ASN A 44 2.78 0.25 -7.86
C ASN A 44 1.86 1.24 -7.14
N ARG A 45 0.63 0.82 -6.84
CA ARG A 45 -0.33 1.66 -6.11
C ARG A 45 -1.25 0.84 -5.22
N PHE A 46 -1.59 1.41 -4.07
CA PHE A 46 -2.76 1.04 -3.28
C PHE A 46 -3.88 2.03 -3.57
N ILE A 47 -5.08 1.53 -3.83
CA ILE A 47 -6.30 2.31 -3.97
C ILE A 47 -7.16 1.93 -2.78
N VAL A 48 -7.47 2.89 -1.92
CA VAL A 48 -8.24 2.67 -0.69
C VAL A 48 -9.57 3.40 -0.84
N GLU A 49 -10.63 2.62 -0.91
CA GLU A 49 -12.00 3.12 -0.83
C GLU A 49 -12.36 3.20 0.65
N HIS A 50 -12.74 4.40 1.09
CA HIS A 50 -13.11 4.65 2.47
C HIS A 50 -14.32 5.57 2.57
N SER A 51 -15.07 5.41 3.65
CA SER A 51 -16.18 6.28 4.02
C SER A 51 -15.95 6.84 5.42
N TYR A 52 -16.71 7.87 5.78
CA TYR A 52 -16.78 8.33 7.17
C TYR A 52 -17.90 7.59 7.89
N THR A 53 -17.59 7.12 9.09
CA THR A 53 -18.64 6.73 10.04
C THR A 53 -19.42 7.97 10.50
N TRP A 54 -20.60 7.77 11.08
CA TRP A 54 -21.37 8.83 11.72
C TRP A 54 -20.55 9.66 12.72
N THR A 55 -19.57 9.05 13.39
CA THR A 55 -18.63 9.73 14.31
C THR A 55 -17.48 10.49 13.62
N GLY A 56 -17.48 10.60 12.29
CA GLY A 56 -16.42 11.24 11.51
C GLY A 56 -15.11 10.44 11.39
N ARG A 57 -15.06 9.21 11.92
CA ARG A 57 -13.87 8.33 11.78
C ARG A 57 -13.83 7.70 10.39
N ASP A 58 -12.64 7.66 9.81
CA ASP A 58 -12.36 6.92 8.57
C ASP A 58 -12.62 5.42 8.75
N LYS A 59 -13.48 4.86 7.90
CA LYS A 59 -13.70 3.42 7.75
C LYS A 59 -13.18 2.97 6.40
N ILE A 60 -12.19 2.08 6.41
CA ILE A 60 -11.72 1.41 5.21
C ILE A 60 -12.80 0.40 4.78
N ASN A 61 -13.28 0.53 3.56
CA ASN A 61 -14.21 -0.41 2.97
C ASN A 61 -13.45 -1.46 2.15
N LYS A 62 -12.50 -1.00 1.32
CA LYS A 62 -11.74 -1.85 0.42
C LYS A 62 -10.36 -1.28 0.16
N ILE A 63 -9.37 -2.15 0.03
CA ILE A 63 -8.02 -1.80 -0.40
C ILE A 63 -7.65 -2.66 -1.61
N THR A 64 -7.42 -2.01 -2.73
CA THR A 64 -6.98 -2.65 -3.97
C THR A 64 -5.49 -2.39 -4.17
N LEU A 65 -4.71 -3.46 -4.21
CA LEU A 65 -3.29 -3.46 -4.56
C LEU A 65 -3.12 -3.74 -6.04
N ARG A 66 -2.48 -2.80 -6.74
CA ARG A 66 -2.06 -2.96 -8.12
C ARG A 66 -0.54 -2.91 -8.19
N LEU A 67 0.07 -4.06 -8.42
CA LEU A 67 1.49 -4.17 -8.71
C LEU A 67 1.73 -4.13 -10.22
N HIS A 68 2.85 -3.54 -10.63
CA HIS A 68 3.28 -3.58 -12.02
C HIS A 68 3.56 -5.02 -12.47
N GLY A 69 3.07 -5.40 -13.65
CA GLY A 69 3.15 -6.77 -14.18
C GLY A 69 2.14 -7.75 -13.58
N GLN A 70 1.25 -7.32 -12.67
CA GLN A 70 0.19 -8.15 -12.14
C GLN A 70 -1.07 -8.04 -13.02
N GLN A 71 -1.56 -9.16 -13.57
CA GLN A 71 -2.76 -9.20 -14.42
C GLN A 71 -4.02 -8.79 -13.66
N HIS A 72 -4.23 -9.33 -12.45
CA HIS A 72 -5.40 -9.05 -11.63
C HIS A 72 -5.02 -8.32 -10.34
N PRO A 73 -5.59 -7.14 -10.05
CA PRO A 73 -5.42 -6.47 -8.76
C PRO A 73 -5.80 -7.40 -7.60
N ARG A 74 -5.16 -7.23 -6.45
CA ARG A 74 -5.53 -7.95 -5.22
C ARG A 74 -6.32 -7.05 -4.31
N GLU A 75 -7.38 -7.59 -3.75
CA GLU A 75 -8.30 -6.84 -2.90
C GLU A 75 -8.18 -7.31 -1.45
N PHE A 76 -8.24 -6.37 -0.53
CA PHE A 76 -8.13 -6.62 0.90
C PHE A 76 -9.19 -5.80 1.65
N ALA A 77 -9.83 -6.44 2.63
CA ALA A 77 -10.84 -5.78 3.46
C ALA A 77 -10.24 -4.79 4.48
N ASN A 78 -8.96 -4.96 4.87
CA ASN A 78 -8.34 -4.13 5.89
C ASN A 78 -6.81 -4.06 5.76
N GLU A 79 -6.22 -3.10 6.47
CA GLU A 79 -4.78 -2.85 6.48
C GLU A 79 -3.97 -4.06 7.00
N ALA A 80 -4.51 -4.86 7.92
CA ALA A 80 -3.80 -6.01 8.48
C ALA A 80 -3.57 -7.10 7.43
N LYS A 81 -4.61 -7.48 6.68
CA LYS A 81 -4.52 -8.45 5.58
C LYS A 81 -3.58 -7.96 4.48
N LEU A 82 -3.66 -6.67 4.14
CA LEU A 82 -2.73 -6.05 3.20
C LEU A 82 -1.28 -6.19 3.69
N LEU A 83 -1.02 -5.83 4.94
CA LEU A 83 0.33 -5.85 5.51
C LEU A 83 0.91 -7.27 5.56
N GLN A 84 0.08 -8.27 5.90
CA GLN A 84 0.48 -9.68 5.87
C GLN A 84 0.91 -10.10 4.46
N TYR A 85 0.12 -9.73 3.44
CA TYR A 85 0.46 -9.98 2.05
C TYR A 85 1.77 -9.29 1.65
N LEU A 86 1.93 -8.01 2.01
CA LEU A 86 3.15 -7.26 1.72
C LEU A 86 4.37 -7.95 2.31
N LYS A 87 4.35 -8.31 3.60
CA LYS A 87 5.45 -9.03 4.24
C LYS A 87 5.82 -10.33 3.52
N LYS A 88 4.82 -11.13 3.13
CA LYS A 88 5.03 -12.40 2.40
C LYS A 88 5.62 -12.18 1.00
N HIS A 89 5.29 -11.07 0.34
CA HIS A 89 5.67 -10.80 -1.04
C HIS A 89 6.69 -9.65 -1.20
N ALA A 90 7.44 -9.33 -0.14
CA ALA A 90 8.41 -8.24 -0.11
C ALA A 90 9.43 -8.30 -1.27
N HIS A 91 9.81 -9.51 -1.70
CA HIS A 91 10.72 -9.74 -2.82
C HIS A 91 10.30 -9.08 -4.15
N ARG A 92 9.00 -8.78 -4.34
CA ARG A 92 8.47 -8.22 -5.59
C ARG A 92 8.66 -6.72 -5.75
N TYR A 93 8.88 -6.00 -4.65
CA TYR A 93 8.85 -4.53 -4.68
C TYR A 93 9.90 -3.87 -3.75
N VAL A 94 10.63 -4.67 -2.96
CA VAL A 94 11.80 -4.22 -2.19
C VAL A 94 13.07 -4.56 -2.98
N LYS A 95 13.98 -3.58 -3.15
CA LYS A 95 15.27 -3.79 -3.84
C LYS A 95 16.15 -4.78 -3.07
N GLU A 96 16.94 -5.58 -3.79
CA GLU A 96 17.77 -6.66 -3.22
C GLU A 96 18.74 -6.24 -2.12
N LYS A 97 19.26 -5.01 -2.17
CA LYS A 97 20.22 -4.49 -1.19
C LYS A 97 19.70 -4.49 0.26
N ASP A 98 18.38 -4.51 0.47
CA ASP A 98 17.77 -4.55 1.81
C ASP A 98 17.30 -5.95 2.26
N ARG A 99 17.42 -6.99 1.42
CA ARG A 99 17.07 -8.38 1.80
C ARG A 99 18.00 -8.91 2.90
N ASN A 100 19.28 -8.54 2.86
CA ASN A 100 20.30 -9.03 3.80
C ASN A 100 20.20 -8.46 5.23
N LYS A 101 19.41 -7.42 5.50
CA LYS A 101 19.23 -6.92 6.88
C LYS A 101 18.26 -7.76 7.71
N HIS A 102 17.38 -8.54 7.09
CA HIS A 102 16.35 -9.32 7.80
C HIS A 102 16.73 -10.80 7.99
N THR A 103 17.65 -11.34 7.19
CA THR A 103 18.15 -12.72 7.34
C THR A 103 19.19 -12.84 8.45
N VAL A 104 19.90 -11.75 8.80
CA VAL A 104 20.99 -11.76 9.79
C VAL A 104 20.50 -11.72 11.25
N LYS A 105 19.19 -11.52 11.52
CA LYS A 105 18.63 -11.56 12.89
C LYS A 105 18.06 -12.92 13.32
N ARG A 106 18.44 -14.00 12.63
CA ARG A 106 18.16 -15.39 13.00
C ARG A 106 19.43 -16.21 12.89
N GLY A 107 20.42 -15.86 13.71
CA GLY A 107 21.64 -16.63 13.99
C GLY A 107 21.87 -16.54 15.47
#